data_AF-A0A7U9T2V1-F1
#
_entry.id   AF-A0A7U9T2V1-F1
#
_cell.length_a   1.000
_cell.length_b   1.000
_cell.length_c   1.000
_cell.angle_alpha   90.00
_cell.angle_beta   90.00
_cell.angle_gamma   90.00
#
_symmetry.space_group_name_H-M   'P 1'
#
loop_
_entity.id
_entity.type
_entity.pdbx_description
1 polymer ?
#
loop_
_entity_poly.entity_id
_entity_poly.type
_entity_poly.pdbx_seq_one_letter_code
_entity_poly.pdbx_strand_id
1 'polypeptide(L)'
;MFDFILPVGISFYTFQALSYTLDVYRDEIYAEKNFLRYALFVSFFPQLVAGPIERSKNLLKQLAIPTKFNYDSAREGALLMLWGYFLKLVLADRIAIFVDTVYGDYVNYGGWYLVMATALFAVQIYCDFGGYSVIAMGAAKILGISLVENFDAPYLSKSVSEFWRRWHISLNSWFRDYLYIPLGGSRKGTMKKYLNLMIVFLVSGLWHGAQWTFVIWGGGEWSISNY
;
A
#
# COMPACT_ATOMS: atom_id res chain seq x y z
N MET A 1 0.00 -32.14 -2.00
CA MET A 1 0.52 -30.77 -1.88
C MET A 1 -0.52 -30.01 -1.08
N PHE A 2 -0.25 -29.71 0.19
CA PHE A 2 -1.18 -28.92 1.00
C PHE A 2 -1.02 -27.47 0.56
N ASP A 3 -1.90 -27.01 -0.33
CA ASP A 3 -2.04 -25.59 -0.59
C ASP A 3 -2.61 -24.95 0.67
N PHE A 4 -1.72 -24.47 1.53
CA PHE A 4 -2.09 -23.60 2.63
C PHE A 4 -2.70 -22.34 2.01
N ILE A 5 -4.03 -22.27 2.00
CA ILE A 5 -4.77 -21.06 1.65
C ILE A 5 -4.42 -20.03 2.73
N LEU A 6 -3.44 -19.19 2.44
CA LEU A 6 -3.16 -18.03 3.27
C LEU A 6 -4.39 -17.12 3.21
N PRO A 7 -4.92 -16.65 4.36
CA PRO A 7 -6.05 -15.74 4.37
C PRO A 7 -5.73 -14.50 3.54
N VAL A 8 -6.61 -14.18 2.59
CA VAL A 8 -6.52 -12.93 1.85
C VAL A 8 -6.51 -11.77 2.85
N GLY A 9 -5.54 -10.86 2.73
CA GLY A 9 -5.38 -9.73 3.63
C GLY A 9 -4.53 -9.99 4.88
N ILE A 10 -3.89 -11.16 5.02
CA ILE A 10 -3.00 -11.48 6.17
C ILE A 10 -1.95 -10.41 6.46
N SER A 11 -1.32 -9.91 5.42
CA SER A 11 -0.38 -8.80 5.47
C SER A 11 -0.98 -7.52 6.08
N PHE A 12 -2.18 -7.14 5.65
CA PHE A 12 -2.81 -5.87 6.03
C PHE A 12 -3.24 -5.88 7.50
N TYR A 13 -3.95 -6.91 7.93
CA TYR A 13 -4.36 -6.98 9.34
C TYR A 13 -3.16 -7.18 10.27
N THR A 14 -2.06 -7.80 9.81
CA THR A 14 -0.82 -7.91 10.59
C THR A 14 -0.19 -6.54 10.82
N PHE A 15 -0.08 -5.70 9.78
CA PHE A 15 0.42 -4.34 9.94
C PHE A 15 -0.47 -3.48 10.84
N GLN A 16 -1.78 -3.63 10.74
CA GLN A 16 -2.73 -2.92 11.60
C GLN A 16 -2.63 -3.35 13.05
N ALA A 17 -2.65 -4.66 13.32
CA ALA A 17 -2.52 -5.20 14.67
C ALA A 17 -1.17 -4.84 15.31
N LEU A 18 -0.07 -4.94 14.55
CA LEU A 18 1.26 -4.55 15.01
C LEU A 18 1.35 -3.05 15.30
N SER A 19 0.81 -2.21 14.40
CA SER A 19 0.79 -0.76 14.62
C SER A 19 -0.02 -0.39 15.86
N TYR A 20 -1.20 -0.99 16.06
CA TYR A 20 -2.03 -0.78 17.24
C TYR A 20 -1.28 -1.15 18.53
N THR A 21 -0.67 -2.34 18.59
CA THR A 21 0.07 -2.79 19.78
C THR A 21 1.24 -1.85 20.09
N LEU A 22 1.96 -1.39 19.05
CA LEU A 22 3.06 -0.45 19.22
C LEU A 22 2.59 0.95 19.64
N ASP A 23 1.46 1.43 19.12
CA ASP A 23 0.88 2.72 19.49
C ASP A 23 0.40 2.73 20.94
N VAL A 24 -0.20 1.62 21.41
CA VAL A 24 -0.58 1.43 22.81
C VAL A 24 0.66 1.35 23.70
N TYR A 25 1.69 0.59 23.30
CA TYR A 25 2.94 0.48 24.05
C TYR A 25 3.69 1.82 24.20
N ARG A 26 3.56 2.72 23.21
CA ARG A 26 4.16 4.06 23.21
C ARG A 26 3.29 5.13 23.87
N ASP A 27 2.17 4.75 24.50
CA ASP A 27 1.19 5.66 25.09
C ASP A 27 0.63 6.71 24.11
N GLU A 28 0.61 6.40 22.80
CA GLU A 28 0.09 7.33 21.78
C GLU A 28 -1.43 7.20 21.60
N ILE A 29 -1.99 6.03 21.96
CA ILE A 29 -3.42 5.80 22.10
C ILE A 29 -3.70 4.92 23.33
N TYR A 30 -4.90 5.02 23.86
CA TYR A 30 -5.38 4.08 24.88
C TYR A 30 -5.80 2.76 24.24
N ALA A 31 -5.58 1.66 24.95
CA ALA A 31 -6.07 0.35 24.54
C ALA A 31 -7.60 0.36 24.44
N GLU A 32 -8.11 -0.07 23.29
CA GLU A 32 -9.54 -0.23 23.05
C GLU A 32 -10.09 -1.37 23.92
N LYS A 33 -11.08 -1.06 24.74
CA LYS A 33 -11.70 -2.02 25.68
C LYS A 33 -12.91 -2.70 25.06
N ASN A 34 -13.50 -2.13 24.02
CA ASN A 34 -14.61 -2.70 23.29
C ASN A 34 -14.12 -3.68 22.22
N PHE A 35 -14.28 -4.98 22.49
CA PHE A 35 -13.89 -6.05 21.57
C PHE A 35 -14.51 -5.90 20.17
N LEU A 36 -15.78 -5.51 20.07
CA LEU A 36 -16.44 -5.37 18.76
C LEU A 36 -15.86 -4.21 17.95
N ARG A 37 -15.49 -3.10 18.61
CA ARG A 37 -14.84 -1.98 17.92
C ARG A 37 -13.45 -2.35 17.44
N TYR A 38 -12.69 -3.08 18.26
CA TYR A 38 -11.38 -3.59 17.86
C TYR A 38 -11.52 -4.60 16.71
N ALA A 39 -12.46 -5.53 16.80
CA ALA A 39 -12.74 -6.49 15.72
C ALA A 39 -13.11 -5.77 14.43
N LEU A 40 -13.96 -4.74 14.48
CA LEU A 40 -14.32 -3.92 13.32
C LEU A 40 -13.12 -3.17 12.74
N PHE A 41 -12.20 -2.67 13.57
CA PHE A 41 -10.97 -2.04 13.12
C PHE A 41 -10.09 -3.02 12.32
N VAL A 42 -9.83 -4.20 12.86
CA VAL A 42 -8.98 -5.22 12.22
C VAL A 42 -9.65 -5.84 10.99
N SER A 43 -10.99 -5.96 11.01
CA SER A 43 -11.77 -6.59 9.93
C SER A 43 -12.47 -5.59 9.01
N PHE A 44 -12.05 -4.31 8.99
CA PHE A 44 -12.70 -3.27 8.20
C PHE A 44 -12.60 -3.60 6.71
N PHE A 45 -13.68 -4.19 6.17
CA PHE A 45 -13.68 -4.83 4.86
C PHE A 45 -13.27 -3.92 3.68
N PRO A 46 -13.56 -2.59 3.66
CA PRO A 46 -13.21 -1.76 2.50
C PRO A 46 -11.71 -1.78 2.20
N GLN A 47 -10.85 -1.93 3.21
CA GLN A 47 -9.40 -1.89 3.04
C GLN A 47 -8.70 -3.25 3.16
N LEU A 48 -9.42 -4.30 3.56
CA LEU A 48 -8.82 -5.55 4.06
C LEU A 48 -8.01 -6.32 3.02
N VAL A 49 -8.39 -6.24 1.74
CA VAL A 49 -7.76 -7.02 0.66
C VAL A 49 -6.59 -6.27 0.01
N ALA A 50 -6.78 -4.99 -0.31
CA ALA A 50 -5.81 -4.20 -1.08
C ALA A 50 -5.99 -2.67 -0.85
N GLY A 51 -6.56 -2.26 0.28
CA GLY A 51 -6.74 -0.85 0.58
C GLY A 51 -5.52 -0.22 1.28
N PRO A 52 -5.61 1.06 1.65
CA PRO A 52 -4.59 1.72 2.46
C PRO A 52 -4.37 1.01 3.81
N ILE A 53 -3.11 0.92 4.24
CA ILE A 53 -2.75 0.43 5.58
C ILE A 53 -3.07 1.51 6.60
N GLU A 54 -4.30 1.48 7.12
CA GLU A 54 -4.73 2.46 8.11
C GLU A 54 -4.02 2.38 9.45
N ARG A 55 -4.00 3.52 10.12
CA ARG A 55 -3.47 3.66 11.49
C ARG A 55 -4.58 3.52 12.50
N SER A 56 -4.26 2.88 13.63
CA SER A 56 -5.12 2.80 14.80
C SER A 56 -5.61 4.20 15.23
N LYS A 57 -4.69 5.18 15.26
CA LYS A 57 -4.94 6.60 15.61
C LYS A 57 -5.99 7.29 14.76
N ASN A 58 -6.19 6.85 13.52
CA ASN A 58 -7.13 7.43 12.59
C ASN A 58 -8.44 6.64 12.60
N LEU A 59 -8.37 5.36 12.22
CA LEU A 59 -9.56 4.54 12.01
C LEU A 59 -10.32 4.24 13.30
N LEU A 60 -9.66 3.89 14.42
CA LEU A 60 -10.37 3.63 15.68
C LEU A 60 -11.11 4.86 16.19
N LYS A 61 -10.56 6.06 16.01
CA LYS A 61 -11.22 7.31 16.40
C LYS A 61 -12.49 7.54 15.60
N GLN A 62 -12.44 7.31 14.28
CA GLN A 62 -13.61 7.44 13.42
C GLN A 62 -14.68 6.38 13.75
N LEU A 63 -14.27 5.13 14.02
CA LEU A 63 -15.19 4.06 14.44
C LEU A 63 -15.80 4.28 15.83
N ALA A 64 -15.12 5.03 16.71
CA ALA A 64 -15.64 5.37 18.03
C ALA A 64 -16.76 6.42 18.01
N ILE A 65 -16.84 7.23 16.95
CA ILE A 65 -17.82 8.31 16.78
C ILE A 65 -18.60 8.06 15.49
N PRO A 66 -19.69 7.26 15.55
CA PRO A 66 -20.49 6.94 14.36
C PRO A 66 -21.03 8.22 13.72
N THR A 67 -20.79 8.38 12.42
CA THR A 67 -21.33 9.49 11.64
C THR A 67 -22.73 9.11 11.12
N LYS A 68 -23.62 10.10 11.04
CA LYS A 68 -24.91 9.91 10.37
C LYS A 68 -24.67 9.82 8.86
N PHE A 69 -25.52 9.06 8.18
CA PHE A 69 -25.50 8.98 6.73
C PHE A 69 -25.58 10.39 6.12
N ASN A 70 -24.67 10.67 5.19
CA ASN A 70 -24.59 11.93 4.46
C ASN A 70 -24.62 11.60 2.95
N TYR A 71 -25.60 12.17 2.24
CA TYR A 71 -25.79 11.92 0.82
C TYR A 71 -24.62 12.42 -0.03
N ASP A 72 -24.05 13.58 0.29
CA ASP A 72 -22.91 14.13 -0.45
C ASP A 72 -21.67 13.25 -0.29
N SER A 73 -21.38 12.78 0.93
CA SER A 73 -20.31 11.80 1.18
C SER A 73 -20.53 10.50 0.42
N ALA A 74 -21.76 10.00 0.39
CA ALA A 74 -22.11 8.78 -0.35
C ALA A 74 -21.94 8.96 -1.87
N ARG A 75 -22.38 10.10 -2.42
CA ARG A 75 -22.19 10.46 -3.83
C ARG A 75 -20.71 10.56 -4.18
N GLU A 76 -19.91 11.25 -3.37
CA GLU A 76 -18.47 11.36 -3.58
C GLU A 76 -17.79 9.99 -3.50
N GLY A 77 -18.16 9.15 -2.53
CA GLY A 77 -17.64 7.79 -2.42
C GLY A 77 -17.99 6.92 -3.63
N ALA A 78 -19.21 7.03 -4.17
CA ALA A 78 -19.62 6.34 -5.38
C ALA A 78 -18.83 6.81 -6.62
N LEU A 79 -18.57 8.11 -6.74
CA LEU A 79 -17.74 8.67 -7.82
C LEU A 79 -16.28 8.19 -7.72
N LEU A 80 -15.73 8.11 -6.51
CA LEU A 80 -14.40 7.51 -6.27
C LEU A 80 -14.39 6.04 -6.72
N MET A 81 -15.37 5.23 -6.28
CA MET A 81 -15.45 3.84 -6.71
C MET A 81 -15.54 3.72 -8.23
N LEU A 82 -16.36 4.54 -8.89
CA LEU A 82 -16.48 4.55 -10.35
C LEU A 82 -15.15 4.87 -11.03
N TRP A 83 -14.40 5.86 -10.51
CA TRP A 83 -13.07 6.16 -11.01
C TRP A 83 -12.08 5.01 -10.80
N GLY A 84 -12.07 4.39 -9.62
CA GLY A 84 -11.20 3.25 -9.34
C GLY A 84 -11.54 2.03 -10.20
N TYR A 85 -12.82 1.76 -10.47
CA TYR A 85 -13.25 0.74 -11.42
C TYR A 85 -12.80 1.02 -12.85
N PHE A 86 -12.84 2.29 -13.28
CA PHE A 86 -12.31 2.67 -14.59
C PHE A 86 -10.81 2.39 -14.68
N LEU A 87 -10.02 2.82 -13.68
CA LEU A 87 -8.58 2.53 -13.63
C LEU A 87 -8.29 1.02 -13.69
N LYS A 88 -9.03 0.22 -12.92
CA LYS A 88 -8.83 -1.23 -12.86
C LYS A 88 -9.28 -1.94 -14.14
N LEU A 89 -10.56 -1.84 -14.48
CA LEU A 89 -11.19 -2.67 -15.51
C LEU A 89 -10.91 -2.17 -16.94
N VAL A 90 -10.76 -0.86 -17.12
CA VAL A 90 -10.60 -0.26 -18.46
C VAL A 90 -9.14 -0.05 -18.79
N LEU A 91 -8.32 0.38 -17.83
CA LEU A 91 -6.88 0.60 -18.08
C LEU A 91 -6.06 -0.63 -17.71
N ALA A 92 -5.99 -0.98 -16.43
CA ALA A 92 -5.06 -2.00 -15.95
C ALA A 92 -5.30 -3.37 -16.61
N ASP A 93 -6.54 -3.86 -16.60
CA ASP A 93 -6.88 -5.18 -17.14
C ASP A 93 -6.69 -5.24 -18.68
N ARG A 94 -6.84 -4.11 -19.38
CA ARG A 94 -6.60 -4.06 -20.84
C ARG A 94 -5.12 -3.99 -21.17
N ILE A 95 -4.34 -3.25 -20.38
CA ILE A 95 -2.90 -3.20 -20.53
C ILE A 95 -2.28 -4.56 -20.20
N ALA A 96 -2.78 -5.24 -19.17
CA ALA A 96 -2.32 -6.55 -18.75
C ALA A 96 -2.35 -7.58 -19.89
N ILE A 97 -3.39 -7.58 -20.72
CA ILE A 97 -3.48 -8.50 -21.88
C ILE A 97 -2.25 -8.36 -22.78
N PHE A 98 -1.83 -7.13 -23.10
CA PHE A 98 -0.66 -6.89 -23.93
C PHE A 98 0.64 -7.28 -23.22
N VAL A 99 0.80 -6.85 -21.95
CA VAL A 99 1.99 -7.13 -21.16
C VAL A 99 2.20 -8.63 -20.98
N ASP A 100 1.17 -9.36 -20.57
CA ASP A 100 1.20 -10.79 -20.35
C ASP A 100 1.47 -11.56 -21.64
N THR A 101 0.93 -11.10 -22.77
CA THR A 101 1.20 -11.69 -24.09
C THR A 101 2.67 -11.55 -24.48
N VAL A 102 3.24 -10.35 -24.31
CA VAL A 102 4.64 -10.08 -24.68
C VAL A 102 5.62 -10.77 -23.73
N TYR A 103 5.36 -10.73 -22.42
CA TYR A 103 6.22 -11.39 -21.42
C TYR A 103 6.08 -12.92 -21.43
N GLY A 104 4.91 -13.45 -21.78
CA GLY A 104 4.67 -14.89 -21.90
C GLY A 104 5.41 -15.55 -23.05
N ASP A 105 5.79 -14.79 -24.08
CA ASP A 105 6.55 -15.29 -25.24
C ASP A 105 7.70 -14.36 -25.64
N TYR A 106 8.46 -13.90 -24.63
CA TYR A 106 9.50 -12.88 -24.79
C TYR A 106 10.62 -13.26 -25.79
N VAL A 107 10.76 -14.54 -26.15
CA VAL A 107 11.76 -15.02 -27.10
C VAL A 107 11.37 -14.71 -28.55
N ASN A 108 10.08 -14.70 -28.86
CA ASN A 108 9.57 -14.49 -30.22
C ASN A 108 9.19 -13.04 -30.52
N TYR A 109 9.08 -12.18 -29.50
CA TYR A 109 8.83 -10.76 -29.68
C TYR A 109 10.12 -9.95 -29.89
N GLY A 110 10.11 -9.06 -30.88
CA GLY A 110 11.20 -8.13 -31.10
C GLY A 110 11.41 -7.18 -29.91
N GLY A 111 12.66 -6.74 -29.67
CA GLY A 111 13.02 -6.00 -28.46
C GLY A 111 12.23 -4.72 -28.19
N TRP A 112 11.68 -4.07 -29.23
CA TRP A 112 10.83 -2.89 -29.04
C TRP A 112 9.50 -3.22 -28.31
N TYR A 113 8.93 -4.40 -28.54
CA TYR A 113 7.74 -4.86 -27.83
C TYR A 113 8.04 -5.04 -26.34
N LEU A 114 9.22 -5.55 -25.99
CA LEU A 114 9.65 -5.69 -24.58
C LEU A 114 9.79 -4.35 -23.88
N VAL A 115 10.33 -3.34 -24.56
CA VAL A 115 10.42 -1.97 -24.02
C VAL A 115 9.02 -1.39 -23.80
N MET A 116 8.13 -1.54 -24.77
CA MET A 116 6.74 -1.07 -24.65
C MET A 116 5.98 -1.81 -23.55
N ALA A 117 6.11 -3.12 -23.46
CA ALA A 117 5.49 -3.93 -22.40
C ALA A 117 5.98 -3.49 -21.01
N THR A 118 7.28 -3.17 -20.87
CA THR A 118 7.84 -2.69 -19.60
C THR A 118 7.31 -1.31 -19.21
N ALA A 119 7.21 -0.38 -20.16
CA ALA A 119 6.61 0.94 -19.90
C ALA A 119 5.12 0.82 -19.54
N LEU A 120 4.38 -0.03 -20.25
CA LEU A 120 2.97 -0.29 -20.00
C LEU A 120 2.74 -1.02 -18.68
N PHE A 121 3.63 -1.93 -18.30
CA PHE A 121 3.56 -2.63 -17.02
C PHE A 121 3.65 -1.67 -15.83
N ALA A 122 4.46 -0.61 -15.93
CA ALA A 122 4.47 0.44 -14.91
C ALA A 122 3.09 1.11 -14.77
N VAL A 123 2.48 1.50 -15.90
CA VAL A 123 1.13 2.08 -15.91
C VAL A 123 0.09 1.08 -15.37
N GLN A 124 0.19 -0.19 -15.77
CA GLN A 124 -0.69 -1.26 -15.31
C GLN A 124 -0.66 -1.39 -13.79
N ILE A 125 0.52 -1.54 -13.16
CA ILE A 125 0.61 -1.70 -11.71
C ILE A 125 -0.01 -0.50 -11.00
N TYR A 126 0.27 0.72 -11.48
CA TYR A 126 -0.32 1.93 -10.89
C TYR A 126 -1.84 1.96 -11.01
N CYS A 127 -2.39 1.71 -12.20
CA CYS A 127 -3.83 1.71 -12.42
C CYS A 127 -4.53 0.57 -11.66
N ASP A 128 -3.88 -0.59 -11.55
CA ASP A 128 -4.39 -1.75 -10.84
C ASP A 128 -4.49 -1.44 -9.34
N PHE A 129 -3.35 -1.14 -8.73
CA PHE A 129 -3.27 -0.97 -7.29
C PHE A 129 -3.85 0.37 -6.81
N GLY A 130 -3.66 1.42 -7.59
CA GLY A 130 -4.33 2.71 -7.41
C GLY A 130 -5.85 2.59 -7.55
N GLY A 131 -6.32 1.82 -8.55
CA GLY A 131 -7.74 1.51 -8.73
C GLY A 131 -8.35 0.84 -7.50
N TYR A 132 -7.72 -0.22 -6.99
CA TYR A 132 -8.17 -0.88 -5.76
C TYR A 132 -8.16 0.06 -4.55
N SER A 133 -7.11 0.85 -4.37
CA SER A 133 -7.00 1.81 -3.26
C SER A 133 -8.13 2.85 -3.31
N VAL A 134 -8.45 3.37 -4.51
CA VAL A 134 -9.52 4.35 -4.71
C VAL A 134 -10.90 3.72 -4.48
N ILE A 135 -11.13 2.47 -4.93
CA ILE A 135 -12.38 1.74 -4.65
C ILE A 135 -12.56 1.58 -3.14
N ALA A 136 -11.50 1.18 -2.43
CA ALA A 136 -11.50 1.03 -0.97
C ALA A 136 -11.85 2.35 -0.26
N MET A 137 -11.22 3.45 -0.69
CA MET A 137 -11.51 4.80 -0.17
C MET A 137 -12.96 5.21 -0.41
N GLY A 138 -13.49 4.97 -1.62
CA GLY A 138 -14.87 5.31 -1.96
C GLY A 138 -15.89 4.51 -1.15
N ALA A 139 -15.67 3.20 -0.99
CA ALA A 139 -16.51 2.33 -0.17
C ALA A 139 -16.49 2.76 1.31
N ALA A 140 -15.32 3.06 1.86
CA ALA A 140 -15.20 3.57 3.22
C ALA A 140 -15.90 4.92 3.40
N LYS A 141 -15.79 5.81 2.41
CA LYS A 141 -16.41 7.14 2.44
C LYS A 141 -17.93 7.08 2.46
N ILE A 142 -18.54 6.12 1.75
CA ILE A 142 -19.99 5.83 1.85
C ILE A 142 -20.38 5.43 3.27
N LEU A 143 -19.53 4.66 3.96
CA LEU A 143 -19.71 4.28 5.36
C LEU A 143 -19.36 5.40 6.36
N GLY A 144 -19.05 6.61 5.87
CA GLY A 144 -18.68 7.75 6.71
C GLY A 144 -17.27 7.68 7.29
N ILE A 145 -16.40 6.86 6.72
CA ILE A 145 -14.99 6.69 7.12
C ILE A 145 -14.08 7.24 6.03
N SER A 146 -13.15 8.12 6.42
CA SER A 146 -12.13 8.66 5.52
C SER A 146 -10.83 7.90 5.68
N LEU A 147 -10.46 7.14 4.65
CA LEU A 147 -9.18 6.45 4.57
C LEU A 147 -8.08 7.35 3.99
N VAL A 148 -6.82 7.08 4.35
CA VAL A 148 -5.64 7.74 3.82
C VAL A 148 -5.42 7.38 2.35
N GLU A 149 -4.85 8.31 1.60
CA GLU A 149 -4.47 8.07 0.20
C GLU A 149 -3.23 7.20 0.11
N ASN A 150 -3.22 6.30 -0.87
CA ASN A 150 -2.07 5.46 -1.17
C ASN A 150 -1.20 6.01 -2.32
N PHE A 151 -1.77 6.84 -3.18
CA PHE A 151 -1.13 7.32 -4.40
C PHE A 151 -1.39 8.79 -4.66
N ASP A 152 -0.33 9.54 -4.95
CA ASP A 152 -0.40 10.96 -5.31
C ASP A 152 0.42 11.26 -6.58
N ALA A 153 -0.15 10.87 -7.73
CA ALA A 153 0.45 11.06 -9.06
C ALA A 153 1.96 10.77 -9.12
N PRO A 154 2.42 9.56 -8.72
CA PRO A 154 3.83 9.26 -8.50
C PRO A 154 4.71 9.42 -9.75
N TYR A 155 4.17 9.15 -10.94
CA TYR A 155 4.91 9.32 -12.21
C TYR A 155 5.13 10.78 -12.63
N LEU A 156 4.50 11.74 -11.95
CA LEU A 156 4.78 13.18 -12.15
C LEU A 156 5.88 13.71 -11.21
N SER A 157 6.50 12.82 -10.43
CA SER A 157 7.60 13.14 -9.52
C SER A 157 8.84 13.65 -10.26
N LYS A 158 9.54 14.62 -9.65
CA LYS A 158 10.80 15.19 -10.16
C LYS A 158 12.04 14.47 -9.65
N SER A 159 11.88 13.53 -8.71
CA SER A 159 12.97 12.74 -8.14
C SER A 159 12.48 11.36 -7.67
N VAL A 160 13.40 10.40 -7.53
CA VAL A 160 13.12 9.06 -7.00
C VAL A 160 12.58 9.12 -5.57
N SER A 161 13.13 10.00 -4.73
CA SER A 161 12.63 10.19 -3.37
C SER A 161 11.19 10.72 -3.34
N GLU A 162 10.85 11.63 -4.26
CA GLU A 162 9.48 12.12 -4.40
C GLU A 162 8.53 11.03 -4.90
N PHE A 163 8.98 10.19 -5.85
CA PHE A 163 8.22 9.04 -6.34
C PHE A 163 7.80 8.13 -5.20
N TRP A 164 8.73 7.72 -4.33
CA TRP A 164 8.43 6.86 -3.18
C TRP A 164 7.56 7.54 -2.12
N ARG A 165 7.64 8.87 -2.00
CA ARG A 165 6.74 9.62 -1.11
C ARG A 165 5.30 9.67 -1.63
N ARG A 166 5.09 9.45 -2.93
CA ARG A 166 3.78 9.49 -3.61
C ARG A 166 3.27 8.10 -4.00
N TRP A 167 4.11 7.07 -3.92
CA TRP A 167 3.79 5.67 -4.20
C TRP A 167 3.57 4.91 -2.89
N HIS A 168 2.45 4.19 -2.80
CA HIS A 168 2.08 3.38 -1.63
C HIS A 168 2.33 4.08 -0.28
N ILE A 169 1.78 5.29 -0.15
CA ILE A 169 2.02 6.23 0.96
C ILE A 169 1.76 5.58 2.33
N SER A 170 0.70 4.76 2.45
CA SER A 170 0.36 4.11 3.72
C SER A 170 1.45 3.14 4.19
N LEU A 171 2.04 2.37 3.27
CA LEU A 171 3.10 1.40 3.59
C LEU A 171 4.41 2.11 3.88
N ASN A 172 4.77 3.11 3.06
CA ASN A 172 6.00 3.86 3.26
C ASN A 172 5.99 4.64 4.57
N SER A 173 4.86 5.25 4.94
CA SER A 173 4.69 5.84 6.26
C SER A 173 4.70 4.78 7.37
N TRP A 174 4.13 3.58 7.14
CA TRP A 174 4.23 2.44 8.06
C TRP A 174 5.67 2.09 8.40
N PHE A 175 6.50 1.79 7.40
CA PHE A 175 7.90 1.48 7.63
C PHE A 175 8.66 2.65 8.26
N ARG A 176 8.36 3.89 7.86
CA ARG A 176 9.01 5.06 8.46
C ARG A 176 8.76 5.14 9.97
N ASP A 177 7.50 5.06 10.40
CA ASP A 177 7.11 5.37 11.78
C ASP A 177 7.33 4.18 12.75
N TYR A 178 7.26 2.94 12.25
CA TYR A 178 7.30 1.73 13.08
C TYR A 178 8.62 0.96 12.96
N LEU A 179 9.43 1.22 11.93
CA LEU A 179 10.72 0.56 11.73
C LEU A 179 11.88 1.57 11.67
N TYR A 180 11.84 2.53 10.74
CA TYR A 180 12.96 3.45 10.49
C TYR A 180 13.26 4.39 11.67
N ILE A 181 12.24 5.10 12.19
CA ILE A 181 12.40 6.05 13.31
C ILE A 181 12.88 5.32 14.59
N PRO A 182 12.29 4.17 14.99
CA PRO A 182 12.75 3.39 16.14
C PRO A 182 14.21 2.91 16.05
N LEU A 183 14.71 2.62 14.84
CA LEU A 183 16.13 2.28 14.61
C LEU A 183 17.09 3.49 14.78
N GLY A 184 16.57 4.66 15.12
CA GLY A 184 17.33 5.90 15.31
C GLY A 184 17.26 6.86 14.10
N GLY A 185 16.50 6.51 13.06
CA GLY A 185 16.28 7.31 11.87
C GLY A 185 17.60 7.81 11.26
N SER A 186 17.68 9.12 11.01
CA SER A 186 18.89 9.80 10.52
C SER A 186 19.76 10.43 11.63
N ARG A 187 19.44 10.22 12.91
CA ARG A 187 20.03 11.02 14.03
C ARG A 187 21.43 10.56 14.45
N LYS A 188 21.88 9.37 14.06
CA LYS A 188 23.15 8.77 14.53
C LYS A 188 24.24 8.69 13.44
N GLY A 189 24.27 9.66 12.54
CA GLY A 189 25.26 9.78 11.46
C GLY A 189 24.92 9.01 10.18
N THR A 190 25.67 9.29 9.12
CA THR A 190 25.39 8.84 7.74
C THR A 190 25.42 7.32 7.60
N MET A 191 26.36 6.63 8.26
CA MET A 191 26.43 5.16 8.20
C MET A 191 25.19 4.49 8.81
N LYS A 192 24.74 4.93 10.00
CA LYS A 192 23.51 4.38 10.59
C LYS A 192 22.27 4.71 9.77
N LYS A 193 22.22 5.88 9.11
CA LYS A 193 21.15 6.20 8.15
C LYS A 193 21.10 5.16 7.01
N TYR A 194 22.23 4.85 6.38
CA TYR A 194 22.27 3.86 5.29
C TYR A 194 21.88 2.46 5.75
N LEU A 195 22.39 2.03 6.91
CA LEU A 195 22.03 0.73 7.49
C LEU A 195 20.54 0.65 7.80
N ASN A 196 19.95 1.69 8.40
CA ASN A 196 18.52 1.75 8.71
C ASN A 196 17.66 1.72 7.45
N LEU A 197 18.07 2.41 6.38
CA LEU A 197 17.38 2.36 5.08
C LEU A 197 17.47 0.96 4.46
N MET A 198 18.66 0.34 4.48
CA MET A 198 18.85 -1.01 3.97
C MET A 198 17.95 -2.02 4.71
N ILE A 199 17.86 -1.92 6.04
CA ILE A 199 16.95 -2.76 6.84
C ILE A 199 15.50 -2.55 6.41
N VAL A 200 15.05 -1.30 6.25
CA VAL A 200 13.68 -1.01 5.81
C VAL A 200 13.37 -1.62 4.45
N PHE A 201 14.25 -1.46 3.47
CA PHE A 201 14.07 -2.03 2.13
C PHE A 201 14.12 -3.56 2.12
N LEU A 202 15.00 -4.18 2.92
CA LEU A 202 15.05 -5.64 3.04
C LEU A 202 13.78 -6.20 3.68
N VAL A 203 13.29 -5.57 4.75
CA VAL A 203 12.03 -5.98 5.40
C VAL A 203 10.83 -5.75 4.47
N SER A 204 10.84 -4.65 3.70
CA SER A 204 9.83 -4.40 2.65
C SER A 204 9.85 -5.49 1.56
N GLY A 205 11.03 -5.86 1.06
CA GLY A 205 11.20 -6.94 0.09
C GLY A 205 10.71 -8.29 0.64
N LEU A 206 11.10 -8.64 1.88
CA LEU A 206 10.63 -9.86 2.54
C LEU A 206 9.10 -9.87 2.73
N TRP A 207 8.49 -8.71 2.94
CA TRP A 207 7.03 -8.58 3.04
C TRP A 207 6.32 -8.87 1.71
N HIS A 208 6.87 -8.40 0.58
CA HIS A 208 6.30 -8.64 -0.74
C HIS A 208 6.40 -10.10 -1.19
N GLY A 209 7.39 -10.85 -0.69
CA GLY A 209 7.47 -12.29 -0.88
C GLY A 209 8.78 -12.87 -0.39
N ALA A 210 8.75 -14.15 0.02
CA ALA A 210 9.95 -14.86 0.47
C ALA A 210 10.89 -15.29 -0.67
N GLN A 211 10.54 -15.02 -1.93
CA GLN A 211 11.42 -15.30 -3.06
C GLN A 211 12.56 -14.30 -3.14
N TRP A 212 13.76 -14.79 -3.47
CA TRP A 212 14.99 -13.98 -3.58
C TRP A 212 14.86 -12.79 -4.52
N THR A 213 13.95 -12.84 -5.51
CA THR A 213 13.65 -11.73 -6.43
C THR A 213 13.17 -10.48 -5.69
N PHE A 214 12.36 -10.61 -4.64
CA PHE A 214 11.87 -9.47 -3.85
C PHE A 214 12.95 -8.91 -2.91
N VAL A 215 13.84 -9.77 -2.41
CA VAL A 215 15.00 -9.34 -1.61
C VAL A 215 16.01 -8.59 -2.48
N ILE A 216 16.27 -9.08 -3.70
CA ILE A 216 17.14 -8.42 -4.68
C ILE A 216 16.52 -7.10 -5.16
N TRP A 217 15.20 -7.07 -5.38
CA TRP A 217 14.47 -5.85 -5.72
C TRP A 217 14.61 -4.80 -4.61
N GLY A 218 14.32 -5.15 -3.35
CA GLY A 218 14.50 -4.24 -2.21
C GLY A 218 15.96 -3.75 -2.06
N GLY A 219 16.95 -4.64 -2.25
CA GLY A 219 18.36 -4.26 -2.27
C GLY A 219 18.76 -3.34 -3.44
N GLY A 220 18.17 -3.56 -4.62
CA GLY A 220 18.37 -2.73 -5.81
C GLY A 220 17.78 -1.33 -5.66
N GLU A 221 16.59 -1.22 -5.06
CA GLU A 221 15.94 0.07 -4.77
C GLU A 221 16.73 0.92 -3.79
N TRP A 222 17.36 0.28 -2.79
CA TRP A 222 18.29 0.96 -1.89
C TRP A 222 19.48 1.56 -2.65
N SER A 223 20.05 0.85 -3.63
CA SER A 223 21.15 1.36 -4.45
C SER A 223 20.72 2.60 -5.23
N ILE A 224 19.59 2.52 -5.95
CA ILE A 224 19.10 3.59 -6.83
C ILE A 224 18.67 4.84 -6.05
N SER A 225 18.14 4.69 -4.83
CA SER A 225 17.66 5.83 -4.03
C SER A 225 18.78 6.66 -3.37
N ASN A 226 20.03 6.20 -3.45
CA ASN A 226 21.20 6.84 -2.82
C ASN A 226 22.26 7.34 -3.84
N TYR A 227 21.92 7.35 -5.14
CA TYR A 227 22.64 8.07 -6.20
C TYR A 227 21.75 9.19 -6.76
#